data_AF-A0A380EJV1-F1
#
_entry.id   AF-A0A380EJV1-F1
#
_cell.length_a   1.000
_cell.length_b   1.000
_cell.length_c   1.000
_cell.angle_alpha   90.00
_cell.angle_beta   90.00
_cell.angle_gamma   90.00
#
_symmetry.space_group_name_H-M   'P 1'
#
loop_
_entity.id
_entity.type
_entity.pdbx_description
1 polymer ?
#
loop_
_entity_poly.entity_id
_entity_poly.type
_entity_poly.pdbx_seq_one_letter_code
_entity_poly.pdbx_strand_id
1 'polypeptide(L)'
;MIQRWGKKDPAVLEESLNISIEEMNRIIKLVEELLELTKGDVNDISSEAQTVHINDEIRSRIHSLKQLHPDYQFDTDLTSKNLEIKMKPHQFEQLFLIFIDNAIKYDVKNKKIKVKTRLKISKK
;
A
#
# COMPACT_ATOMS: atom_id res chain seq x y z
N MET A 1 20.21 27.27 30.24
CA MET A 1 21.46 26.48 30.47
C MET A 1 21.46 25.25 29.55
N ILE A 2 21.51 25.44 28.23
CA ILE A 2 21.47 24.36 27.21
C ILE A 2 22.54 24.65 26.14
N GLN A 3 23.81 24.77 26.54
CA GLN A 3 24.90 25.04 25.59
C GLN A 3 26.21 24.33 25.92
N ARG A 4 26.22 23.26 26.73
CA ARG A 4 27.52 22.72 27.18
C ARG A 4 27.74 21.21 27.29
N TRP A 5 26.81 20.35 26.90
CA TRP A 5 27.06 18.90 26.90
C TRP A 5 26.47 18.31 25.62
N GLY A 6 27.33 17.87 24.69
CA GLY A 6 26.95 17.26 23.41
C GLY A 6 27.61 17.82 22.15
N LYS A 7 28.48 18.85 22.24
CA LYS A 7 29.09 19.49 21.05
C LYS A 7 30.18 18.64 20.35
N LYS A 8 30.50 17.43 20.83
CA LYS A 8 31.55 16.53 20.29
C LYS A 8 31.32 15.06 20.66
N ASP A 9 30.09 14.57 20.62
CA ASP A 9 29.90 13.12 20.66
C ASP A 9 29.51 12.65 19.24
N PRO A 10 30.41 11.97 18.51
CA PRO A 10 30.11 11.42 17.20
C PRO A 10 28.85 10.56 17.21
N ALA A 11 28.56 9.88 18.33
CA ALA A 11 27.37 9.07 18.49
C ALA A 11 26.07 9.91 18.48
N VAL A 12 26.07 11.08 19.13
CA VAL A 12 24.90 11.99 19.13
C VAL A 12 24.72 12.64 17.76
N LEU A 13 25.81 12.91 17.04
CA LEU A 13 25.75 13.41 15.66
C LEU A 13 25.20 12.35 14.70
N GLU A 14 25.68 11.11 14.78
CA GLU A 14 25.15 10.00 13.97
C GLU A 14 23.69 9.70 14.30
N GLU A 15 23.31 9.71 15.58
CA GLU A 15 21.92 9.56 16.02
C GLU A 15 21.05 10.69 15.45
N SER A 16 21.51 11.94 15.52
CA SER A 16 20.81 13.09 14.93
C SER A 16 20.69 12.98 13.41
N LEU A 17 21.71 12.42 12.74
CA LEU A 17 21.71 12.19 11.29
C LEU A 17 20.69 11.11 10.91
N ASN A 18 20.68 10.00 11.65
CA ASN A 18 19.75 8.89 11.44
C ASN A 18 18.30 9.32 11.68
N ILE A 19 18.04 10.04 12.78
CA ILE A 19 16.70 10.61 13.06
C ILE A 19 16.27 11.55 11.92
N SER A 20 17.20 12.38 11.41
CA SER A 20 16.90 13.29 10.29
C SER A 20 16.58 12.50 9.01
N ILE A 21 17.27 11.39 8.75
CA ILE A 21 17.01 10.52 7.60
C ILE A 21 15.65 9.83 7.74
N GLU A 22 15.31 9.33 8.93
CA GLU A 22 14.00 8.73 9.19
C GLU A 22 12.87 9.74 9.01
N GLU A 23 13.03 10.97 9.51
CA GLU A 23 12.03 12.01 9.37
C GLU A 23 11.89 12.48 7.91
N MET A 24 12.99 12.56 7.16
CA MET A 24 12.93 12.80 5.71
C MET A 24 12.15 11.71 4.97
N ASN A 25 12.41 10.44 5.28
CA ASN A 25 11.66 9.32 4.69
C ASN A 25 10.17 9.36 5.08
N ARG A 26 9.85 9.78 6.31
CA ARG A 26 8.46 9.99 6.75
C ARG A 26 7.79 11.11 5.98
N ILE A 27 8.47 12.24 5.76
CA ILE A 27 7.94 13.36 4.96
C ILE A 27 7.70 12.94 3.50
N ILE A 28 8.65 12.20 2.89
CA ILE A 28 8.49 11.66 1.53
C ILE A 28 7.20 10.84 1.44
N LYS A 29 6.99 9.93 2.39
CA LYS A 29 5.79 9.10 2.44
C LYS A 29 4.49 9.91 2.56
N LEU A 30 4.50 10.97 3.37
CA LEU A 30 3.34 11.87 3.50
C LEU A 30 3.05 12.65 2.20
N VAL A 31 4.10 13.05 1.47
CA VAL A 31 3.95 13.73 0.17
C VAL A 31 3.41 12.77 -0.88
N GLU A 32 3.88 11.53 -0.91
CA GLU A 32 3.38 10.48 -1.80
C GLU A 32 1.89 10.19 -1.53
N GLU A 33 1.51 10.02 -0.26
CA GLU A 33 0.12 9.84 0.16
C GLU A 33 -0.75 11.04 -0.23
N LEU A 34 -0.27 12.29 -0.07
CA LEU A 34 -1.00 13.49 -0.47
C LEU A 34 -1.16 13.59 -2.00
N LEU A 35 -0.13 13.25 -2.76
CA LEU A 35 -0.17 13.21 -4.23
C LEU A 35 -1.14 12.14 -4.74
N GLU A 36 -1.24 11.01 -4.05
CA GLU A 36 -2.19 9.96 -4.39
C GLU A 36 -3.64 10.40 -4.12
N LEU A 37 -3.90 11.06 -2.97
CA LEU A 37 -5.20 11.64 -2.64
C LEU A 37 -5.64 12.70 -3.66
N THR A 38 -4.75 13.65 -4.01
CA THR A 38 -5.07 14.71 -4.98
C THR A 38 -5.27 14.19 -6.40
N LYS A 39 -4.57 13.13 -6.81
CA LYS A 39 -4.84 12.44 -8.09
C LYS A 39 -6.23 11.79 -8.10
N GLY A 40 -6.69 11.27 -6.96
CA GLY A 40 -8.04 10.73 -6.80
C GLY A 40 -9.13 11.77 -7.06
N ASP A 41 -8.96 12.99 -6.50
CA ASP A 41 -9.92 14.09 -6.65
C ASP A 41 -9.99 14.66 -8.08
N VAL A 42 -8.86 14.79 -8.79
CA VAL A 42 -8.83 15.36 -10.15
C VAL A 42 -9.40 14.40 -11.20
N ASN A 43 -9.21 13.09 -11.03
CA ASN A 43 -9.81 12.07 -11.90
C ASN A 43 -11.31 11.81 -11.60
N ASP A 44 -11.87 12.45 -10.56
CA ASP A 44 -13.26 12.23 -10.16
C ASP A 44 -14.28 12.95 -11.07
N ILE A 45 -13.84 13.98 -11.79
CA ILE A 45 -14.72 14.96 -12.46
C ILE A 45 -15.41 14.41 -13.74
N SER A 46 -14.96 13.29 -14.32
CA SER A 46 -15.50 12.82 -15.62
C SER A 46 -15.65 11.30 -15.81
N SER A 47 -15.25 10.46 -14.85
CA SER A 47 -15.33 9.00 -15.00
C SER A 47 -16.50 8.43 -14.18
N GLU A 48 -17.53 7.92 -14.84
CA GLU A 48 -18.63 7.21 -14.19
C GLU A 48 -18.12 5.94 -13.49
N ALA A 49 -18.73 5.60 -12.35
CA ALA A 49 -18.43 4.35 -11.65
C ALA A 49 -18.77 3.16 -12.54
N GLN A 50 -17.78 2.29 -12.78
CA GLN A 50 -17.93 1.11 -13.61
C GLN A 50 -18.11 -0.14 -12.74
N THR A 51 -18.60 -1.22 -13.34
CA THR A 51 -18.60 -2.52 -12.68
C THR A 51 -17.18 -3.08 -12.70
N VAL A 52 -16.60 -3.30 -11.52
CA VAL A 52 -15.28 -3.91 -11.35
C VAL A 52 -15.46 -5.38 -10.95
N HIS A 53 -14.86 -6.28 -11.73
CA HIS A 53 -14.78 -7.71 -11.40
C HIS A 53 -13.58 -7.96 -10.48
N ILE A 54 -13.85 -8.06 -9.18
CA ILE A 54 -12.82 -8.06 -8.12
C ILE A 54 -11.80 -9.16 -8.28
N ASN A 55 -12.25 -10.37 -8.63
CA ASN A 55 -11.35 -11.50 -8.77
C ASN A 55 -10.40 -11.33 -9.96
N ASP A 56 -10.83 -10.67 -11.04
CA ASP A 56 -10.00 -10.45 -12.22
C ASP A 56 -8.94 -9.39 -11.96
N GLU A 57 -9.32 -8.28 -11.32
CA GLU A 57 -8.37 -7.25 -10.90
C GLU A 57 -7.32 -7.81 -9.94
N ILE A 58 -7.74 -8.56 -8.90
CA ILE A 58 -6.79 -9.18 -7.97
C ILE A 58 -5.83 -10.13 -8.69
N ARG A 59 -6.33 -10.96 -9.63
CA ARG A 59 -5.47 -11.86 -10.42
C ARG A 59 -4.43 -11.08 -11.23
N SER A 60 -4.88 -10.05 -11.92
CA SER A 60 -4.02 -9.20 -12.76
C SER A 60 -2.93 -8.52 -11.90
N ARG A 61 -3.31 -7.88 -10.80
CA ARG A 61 -2.36 -7.18 -9.92
C ARG A 61 -1.38 -8.13 -9.25
N ILE A 62 -1.85 -9.27 -8.73
CA ILE A 62 -0.96 -10.29 -8.13
C ILE A 62 0.05 -10.83 -9.14
N HIS A 63 -0.33 -10.97 -10.41
CA HIS A 63 0.61 -11.37 -11.46
C HIS A 63 1.75 -10.34 -11.60
N SER A 64 1.43 -9.05 -11.68
CA SER A 64 2.43 -7.98 -11.75
C SER A 64 3.28 -7.89 -10.49
N LEU A 65 2.68 -8.01 -9.30
CA LEU A 65 3.38 -7.96 -8.02
C LEU A 65 4.36 -9.12 -7.83
N LYS A 66 4.03 -10.33 -8.32
CA LYS A 66 4.96 -11.47 -8.34
C LYS A 66 6.21 -11.21 -9.17
N GLN A 67 6.09 -10.43 -10.25
CA GLN A 67 7.23 -10.06 -11.08
C GLN A 67 8.11 -9.02 -10.39
N LEU A 68 7.48 -8.05 -9.69
CA LEU A 68 8.18 -6.97 -8.99
C LEU A 68 8.86 -7.45 -7.68
N HIS A 69 8.23 -8.38 -6.98
CA HIS A 69 8.69 -8.92 -5.70
C HIS A 69 8.87 -10.45 -5.76
N PRO A 70 9.89 -10.95 -6.48
CA PRO A 70 10.12 -12.38 -6.64
C PRO A 70 10.49 -13.10 -5.34
N ASP A 71 10.89 -12.35 -4.31
CA ASP A 71 11.19 -12.84 -2.97
C ASP A 71 9.94 -13.03 -2.08
N TYR A 72 8.76 -12.63 -2.56
CA TYR A 72 7.49 -12.80 -1.85
C TYR A 72 6.64 -13.92 -2.45
N GLN A 73 6.10 -14.77 -1.57
CA GLN A 73 5.11 -15.77 -1.93
C GLN A 73 3.70 -15.19 -1.83
N PHE A 74 2.98 -15.17 -2.95
CA PHE A 74 1.57 -14.78 -2.98
C PHE A 74 0.65 -16.00 -3.18
N ASP A 75 -0.18 -16.27 -2.17
CA ASP A 75 -1.22 -17.31 -2.17
C ASP A 75 -2.60 -16.66 -2.40
N THR A 76 -3.32 -17.08 -3.44
CA THR A 76 -4.67 -16.57 -3.75
C THR A 76 -5.73 -17.65 -3.53
N ASP A 77 -6.74 -17.33 -2.75
CA ASP A 77 -7.91 -18.18 -2.46
C ASP A 77 -9.17 -17.38 -2.81
N LEU A 78 -9.43 -17.29 -4.11
CA LEU A 78 -10.50 -16.47 -4.69
C LEU A 78 -11.76 -17.31 -4.85
N THR A 79 -12.89 -16.80 -4.37
CA THR A 79 -14.17 -17.48 -4.54
C THR A 79 -14.53 -17.60 -6.03
N SER A 80 -15.13 -18.73 -6.42
CA SER A 80 -15.66 -18.92 -7.79
C SER A 80 -16.91 -18.09 -8.07
N LYS A 81 -17.49 -17.44 -7.06
CA LYS A 81 -18.63 -16.55 -7.23
C LYS A 81 -18.20 -15.27 -7.95
N ASN A 82 -19.09 -14.74 -8.77
CA ASN A 82 -18.88 -13.44 -9.38
C ASN A 82 -18.96 -12.35 -8.30
N LEU A 83 -17.88 -11.58 -8.16
CA LEU A 83 -17.76 -10.48 -7.21
C LEU A 83 -17.64 -9.19 -8.00
N GLU A 84 -18.75 -8.47 -8.05
CA GLU A 84 -18.87 -7.21 -8.74
C GLU A 84 -19.12 -6.09 -7.73
N ILE A 85 -18.39 -5.00 -7.89
CA ILE A 85 -18.63 -3.76 -7.15
C ILE A 85 -18.69 -2.60 -8.12
N LYS A 86 -19.54 -1.62 -7.82
CA LYS A 86 -19.59 -0.37 -8.59
C LYS A 86 -18.58 0.61 -7.99
N MET A 87 -17.43 0.75 -8.65
CA MET A 87 -16.43 1.74 -8.31
C MET A 87 -15.54 2.02 -9.52
N LYS A 88 -14.66 3.03 -9.44
CA LYS A 88 -13.72 3.26 -10.52
C LYS A 88 -12.61 2.20 -10.45
N PRO A 89 -12.23 1.53 -11.57
CA PRO A 89 -11.19 0.50 -11.55
C PRO A 89 -9.87 0.97 -10.92
N HIS A 90 -9.45 2.20 -11.23
CA HIS A 90 -8.22 2.79 -10.68
C HIS A 90 -8.28 2.97 -9.15
N GLN A 91 -9.45 3.27 -8.59
CA GLN A 91 -9.61 3.39 -7.13
C GLN A 91 -9.47 2.03 -6.45
N PHE A 92 -9.97 0.96 -7.09
CA PHE A 92 -9.78 -0.40 -6.57
C PHE A 92 -8.31 -0.79 -6.60
N GLU A 93 -7.64 -0.50 -7.72
CA GLU A 93 -6.22 -0.76 -7.90
C GLU A 93 -5.38 -0.05 -6.83
N GLN A 94 -5.55 1.26 -6.64
CA GLN A 94 -4.82 2.01 -5.61
C GLN A 94 -5.05 1.41 -4.22
N LEU A 95 -6.31 1.20 -3.85
CA LEU A 95 -6.65 0.62 -2.56
C LEU A 95 -5.98 -0.74 -2.35
N PHE A 96 -6.00 -1.59 -3.38
CA PHE A 96 -5.37 -2.91 -3.32
C PHE A 96 -3.85 -2.81 -3.17
N LEU A 97 -3.19 -1.95 -3.96
CA LEU A 97 -1.75 -1.74 -3.89
C LEU A 97 -1.30 -1.21 -2.53
N ILE A 98 -2.03 -0.23 -1.96
CA ILE A 98 -1.75 0.29 -0.61
C ILE A 98 -1.72 -0.84 0.43
N PHE A 99 -2.64 -1.80 0.37
CA PHE A 99 -2.65 -2.92 1.30
C PHE A 99 -1.49 -3.88 1.08
N ILE A 100 -1.15 -4.18 -0.17
CA ILE A 100 -0.04 -5.07 -0.49
C ILE A 100 1.31 -4.44 -0.12
N ASP A 101 1.51 -3.15 -0.43
CA ASP A 101 2.74 -2.43 -0.10
C ASP A 101 2.95 -2.38 1.41
N ASN A 102 1.88 -2.16 2.18
CA ASN A 102 1.94 -2.26 3.63
C ASN A 102 2.31 -3.69 4.09
N ALA A 103 1.72 -4.73 3.48
CA ALA A 103 2.06 -6.11 3.84
C ALA A 103 3.53 -6.43 3.56
N ILE A 104 4.08 -6.01 2.42
CA ILE A 104 5.49 -6.19 2.05
C ILE A 104 6.40 -5.38 2.98
N LYS A 105 6.02 -4.15 3.30
CA LYS A 105 6.82 -3.29 4.19
C LYS A 105 7.00 -3.91 5.58
N TYR A 106 5.96 -4.54 6.11
CA TYR A 106 5.97 -5.02 7.49
C TYR A 106 6.22 -6.53 7.65
N ASP A 107 6.08 -7.36 6.61
CA ASP A 107 6.38 -8.80 6.64
C ASP A 107 7.75 -9.16 6.05
N VAL A 108 8.81 -8.65 6.68
CA VAL A 108 10.20 -8.91 6.23
C VAL A 108 10.69 -10.34 6.52
N LYS A 109 9.98 -11.13 7.35
CA LYS A 109 10.43 -12.46 7.80
C LYS A 109 9.77 -13.62 7.06
N ASN A 110 8.44 -13.64 6.97
CA ASN A 110 7.73 -14.76 6.35
C ASN A 110 7.59 -14.56 4.83
N LYS A 111 7.66 -13.29 4.38
CA LYS A 111 7.55 -12.87 2.99
C LYS A 111 6.36 -13.54 2.28
N LYS A 112 5.23 -13.61 2.97
CA LYS A 112 4.08 -14.39 2.51
C LYS A 112 2.78 -13.61 2.66
N ILE A 113 2.14 -13.37 1.51
CA ILE A 113 0.89 -12.63 1.43
C ILE A 113 -0.21 -13.56 0.93
N LYS A 114 -1.32 -13.64 1.68
CA LYS A 114 -2.48 -14.44 1.33
C LYS A 114 -3.70 -13.57 1.04
N VAL A 115 -4.20 -13.61 -0.18
CA VAL A 115 -5.38 -12.85 -0.60
C VAL A 115 -6.58 -13.79 -0.71
N LYS A 116 -7.69 -13.43 -0.05
CA LYS A 116 -8.92 -14.21 -0.06
C LYS A 116 -10.12 -13.37 -0.42
N THR A 117 -11.03 -13.90 -1.23
CA THR A 117 -12.30 -13.24 -1.53
C THR A 117 -13.48 -14.11 -1.09
N ARG A 118 -14.53 -13.48 -0.53
CA ARG A 118 -15.75 -14.17 -0.06
C ARG A 118 -16.97 -13.29 -0.30
N LEU A 119 -18.04 -13.86 -0.86
CA LEU A 119 -19.34 -13.20 -0.95
C LEU A 119 -20.11 -13.39 0.36
N LYS A 120 -20.27 -12.33 1.15
CA LYS A 120 -21.14 -12.36 2.34
C LYS A 120 -22.58 -12.10 1.90
N ILE A 121 -23.39 -13.15 1.86
CA ILE A 121 -24.83 -13.01 1.64
C ILE A 121 -25.43 -12.52 2.97
N SER A 122 -25.87 -11.28 3.02
CA SER A 122 -26.63 -10.79 4.17
C SER A 122 -27.97 -11.53 4.17
N LYS A 123 -28.21 -12.40 5.16
CA LYS A 123 -29.55 -12.90 5.44
C LYS A 123 -30.39 -11.69 5.86
N LYS A 124 -31.49 -11.44 5.14
CA LYS A 124 -32.58 -10.58 5.60
C LYS A 124 -33.25 -11.21 6.81
#